data_AF-A0A945W1J0-F1
#
_entry.id   AF-A0A945W1J0-F1
#
_cell.length_a   1.000
_cell.length_b   1.000
_cell.length_c   1.000
_cell.angle_alpha   90.00
_cell.angle_beta   90.00
_cell.angle_gamma   90.00
#
_symmetry.space_group_name_H-M   'P 1'
#
loop_
_entity.id
_entity.type
_entity.pdbx_description
1 polymer ?
#
loop_
_entity_poly.entity_id
_entity_poly.type
_entity_poly.pdbx_seq_one_letter_code
_entity_poly.pdbx_strand_id
1 'polypeptide(L)'
;AACPNASVMLFTGAKISQFALLPQGHPEAKKRVLAMVGKMDQLGFGNCTNEKECAAECPKEISIINIARMNREFLKSGLFS
;
A
#
# COMPACT_ATOMS: atom_id res chain seq x y z
N ALA A 1 11.32 7.85 7.58
CA ALA A 1 11.02 6.98 6.41
C ALA A 1 12.36 6.54 5.86
N ALA A 2 12.61 5.23 5.71
CA ALA A 2 13.89 4.75 5.19
C ALA A 2 14.09 5.16 3.72
N CYS A 3 13.01 5.21 2.94
CA CYS A 3 13.05 5.54 1.52
C CYS A 3 13.38 7.05 1.31
N PRO A 4 14.27 7.40 0.37
CA PRO A 4 14.74 8.78 0.15
C PRO A 4 13.63 9.71 -0.38
N ASN A 5 12.65 9.14 -1.07
CA ASN A 5 11.43 9.81 -1.53
C ASN A 5 10.36 9.97 -0.44
N ALA A 6 10.67 9.63 0.82
CA ALA A 6 9.73 9.60 1.95
C ALA A 6 8.46 8.76 1.69
N SER A 7 8.55 7.72 0.87
CA SER A 7 7.40 6.88 0.55
C SER A 7 6.95 6.04 1.74
N VAL A 8 5.63 5.99 1.94
CA VAL A 8 4.97 5.14 2.95
C VAL A 8 4.21 3.97 2.31
N MET A 9 4.39 3.73 1.02
CA MET A 9 3.64 2.71 0.28
C MET A 9 3.82 1.30 0.85
N LEU A 10 4.97 0.98 1.46
CA LEU A 10 5.17 -0.31 2.12
C LEU A 10 4.22 -0.51 3.30
N PHE A 11 4.12 0.51 4.17
CA PHE A 11 3.23 0.48 5.32
C PHE A 11 1.76 0.47 4.89
N THR A 12 1.38 1.38 3.99
CA THR A 12 0.02 1.46 3.45
C THR A 12 -0.39 0.15 2.78
N GLY A 13 0.50 -0.42 1.96
CA GLY A 13 0.25 -1.67 1.27
C GLY A 13 0.17 -2.87 2.20
N ALA A 14 0.96 -2.90 3.28
CA ALA A 14 0.86 -3.94 4.30
C ALA A 14 -0.49 -3.88 5.03
N LYS A 15 -0.95 -2.67 5.37
CA LYS A 15 -2.23 -2.47 6.06
C LYS A 15 -3.43 -2.82 5.18
N ILE A 16 -3.37 -2.52 3.89
CA ILE A 16 -4.40 -2.95 2.93
C ILE A 16 -4.36 -4.48 2.77
N SER A 17 -3.17 -5.05 2.63
CA SER A 17 -2.97 -6.49 2.46
C SER A 17 -3.50 -7.31 3.65
N GLN A 18 -3.44 -6.76 4.87
CA GLN A 18 -3.98 -7.39 6.07
C GLN A 18 -5.44 -7.85 5.90
N PHE A 19 -6.26 -7.05 5.22
CA PHE A 19 -7.68 -7.34 5.01
C PHE A 19 -8.00 -7.81 3.58
N ALA A 20 -7.18 -7.43 2.59
CA ALA A 20 -7.39 -7.86 1.21
C ALA A 20 -7.18 -9.38 1.01
N LEU A 21 -6.43 -10.03 1.90
CA LEU A 21 -6.21 -11.48 1.88
C LEU A 21 -7.32 -12.26 2.61
N LEU A 22 -8.23 -11.57 3.29
CA LEU A 22 -9.30 -12.17 4.07
C LEU A 22 -10.61 -12.06 3.31
N PRO A 23 -11.40 -13.14 3.16
CA PRO A 23 -12.71 -13.09 2.51
C PRO A 23 -13.64 -12.02 3.09
N GLN A 24 -13.56 -11.81 4.41
CA GLN A 24 -14.36 -10.82 5.13
C GLN A 24 -14.00 -9.38 4.74
N GLY A 25 -12.78 -9.13 4.28
CA GLY A 25 -12.31 -7.81 3.86
C GLY A 25 -12.66 -7.44 2.42
N HIS A 26 -13.10 -8.41 1.60
CA HIS A 26 -13.41 -8.20 0.18
C HIS A 26 -14.52 -7.16 -0.08
N PRO A 27 -15.66 -7.14 0.66
CA PRO A 27 -16.73 -6.17 0.40
C PRO A 27 -16.27 -4.71 0.53
N GLU A 28 -15.28 -4.46 1.40
CA GLU A 28 -14.76 -3.12 1.67
C GLU A 28 -13.42 -2.84 0.97
N ALA A 29 -12.84 -3.80 0.25
CA ALA A 29 -11.48 -3.71 -0.30
C ALA A 29 -11.29 -2.44 -1.15
N LYS A 30 -12.27 -2.16 -2.04
CA LYS A 30 -12.30 -0.97 -2.89
C LYS A 30 -12.28 0.33 -2.08
N LYS A 31 -13.20 0.46 -1.12
CA LYS A 31 -13.31 1.66 -0.28
C LYS A 31 -12.05 1.87 0.56
N ARG A 32 -11.49 0.77 1.09
CA ARG A 32 -10.28 0.76 1.93
C ARG A 32 -9.07 1.25 1.14
N VAL A 33 -8.81 0.71 -0.05
CA VAL A 33 -7.64 1.13 -0.85
C VAL A 33 -7.74 2.59 -1.27
N LEU A 34 -8.91 3.04 -1.73
CA LEU A 34 -9.12 4.44 -2.12
C LEU A 34 -8.95 5.39 -0.93
N ALA A 35 -9.52 5.06 0.24
CA ALA A 35 -9.39 5.89 1.43
C ALA A 35 -7.95 5.98 1.93
N MET A 36 -7.22 4.86 1.93
CA MET A 36 -5.85 4.81 2.42
C MET A 36 -4.85 5.48 1.47
N VAL A 37 -4.99 5.25 0.16
CA VAL A 37 -4.17 5.95 -0.86
C VAL A 37 -4.49 7.44 -0.85
N GLY A 38 -5.78 7.82 -0.85
CA GLY A 38 -6.16 9.23 -0.76
C GLY A 38 -5.62 9.91 0.50
N LYS A 39 -5.56 9.21 1.64
CA LYS A 39 -4.94 9.76 2.85
C LYS A 39 -3.41 9.87 2.73
N MET A 40 -2.77 8.90 2.08
CA MET A 40 -1.33 8.95 1.79
C MET A 40 -0.97 10.19 0.96
N ASP A 41 -1.76 10.47 -0.08
CA ASP A 41 -1.59 11.64 -0.94
C ASP A 41 -1.87 12.95 -0.21
N GLN A 42 -2.94 13.01 0.60
CA GLN A 42 -3.27 14.19 1.42
C GLN A 42 -2.18 14.56 2.42
N LEU A 43 -1.44 13.57 2.93
CA LEU A 43 -0.35 13.78 3.88
C LEU A 43 0.98 14.12 3.17
N GLY A 44 1.00 14.15 1.83
CA GLY A 44 2.16 14.54 1.04
C GLY A 44 3.27 13.50 1.01
N PHE A 45 2.97 12.21 1.26
CA PHE A 45 3.97 11.16 1.15
C PHE A 45 4.34 10.88 -0.31
N GLY A 46 5.61 10.57 -0.55
CA GLY A 46 6.09 10.25 -1.89
C GLY A 46 5.65 8.87 -2.38
N ASN A 47 5.72 8.70 -3.70
CA ASN A 47 5.47 7.42 -4.36
C ASN A 47 6.74 6.56 -4.40
N CYS A 48 6.55 5.24 -4.44
CA CYS A 48 7.63 4.26 -4.51
C CYS A 48 8.37 4.37 -5.85
N THR A 49 9.69 4.52 -5.80
CA THR A 49 10.59 4.55 -6.97
C THR A 49 11.47 3.28 -7.08
N ASN A 50 11.15 2.25 -6.29
CA ASN A 50 11.72 0.89 -6.32
C ASN A 50 13.15 0.73 -5.78
N GLU A 51 13.58 1.59 -4.85
CA GLU A 51 14.86 1.49 -4.14
C GLU A 51 14.89 0.32 -3.15
N LYS A 52 13.72 -0.08 -2.65
CA LYS A 52 13.50 -1.21 -1.72
C LYS A 52 14.11 -1.05 -0.31
N GLU A 53 14.68 0.10 0.01
CA GLU A 53 15.24 0.42 1.33
C GLU A 53 14.21 0.25 2.47
N CYS A 54 12.95 0.66 2.23
CA CYS A 54 11.88 0.51 3.21
C CYS A 54 11.62 -0.94 3.62
N ALA A 55 11.84 -1.92 2.73
CA ALA A 55 11.68 -3.33 3.04
C ALA A 55 12.92 -3.91 3.73
N ALA A 56 14.11 -3.43 3.36
CA ALA A 56 15.38 -3.87 3.93
C ALA A 56 15.54 -3.44 5.40
N GLU A 57 15.15 -2.20 5.73
CA GLU A 57 15.28 -1.63 7.08
C GLU A 57 14.11 -2.01 8.00
N CYS A 58 13.06 -2.66 7.48
CA CYS A 58 11.84 -2.90 8.26
C CYS A 58 12.09 -3.92 9.38
N PRO A 59 11.95 -3.56 10.68
CA PRO A 59 12.15 -4.50 11.79
C PRO A 59 11.04 -5.55 11.90
N LYS A 60 10.00 -5.43 11.08
CA LYS A 60 8.88 -6.37 10.96
C LYS A 60 8.93 -7.19 9.68
N GLU A 61 10.03 -7.08 8.92
CA GLU A 61 10.31 -7.87 7.71
C GLU A 61 9.15 -7.85 6.70
N ILE A 62 8.51 -6.70 6.58
CA ILE A 62 7.37 -6.53 5.68
C ILE A 62 7.86 -6.64 4.24
N SER A 63 7.35 -7.65 3.53
CA SER A 63 7.70 -7.88 2.13
C SER A 63 7.20 -6.75 1.22
N ILE A 64 8.05 -6.39 0.24
CA ILE A 64 7.72 -5.41 -0.80
C ILE A 64 6.55 -5.82 -1.70
N ILE A 65 6.18 -7.11 -1.69
CA ILE A 65 4.99 -7.65 -2.39
C ILE A 65 3.71 -6.93 -1.95
N ASN A 66 3.67 -6.40 -0.72
CA ASN A 66 2.53 -5.64 -0.23
C ASN A 66 2.29 -4.34 -1.02
N ILE A 67 3.35 -3.70 -1.53
CA ILE A 67 3.24 -2.53 -2.43
C ILE A 67 2.58 -2.96 -3.75
N ALA A 68 3.04 -4.08 -4.32
CA ALA A 68 2.47 -4.61 -5.55
C ALA A 68 0.99 -4.99 -5.39
N ARG A 69 0.61 -5.59 -4.26
CA ARG A 69 -0.79 -5.91 -3.96
C ARG A 69 -1.65 -4.64 -3.85
N MET A 70 -1.16 -3.63 -3.14
CA MET A 70 -1.85 -2.34 -3.04
C MET A 70 -2.10 -1.71 -4.40
N ASN A 71 -1.08 -1.65 -5.25
CA ASN A 71 -1.21 -1.07 -6.60
C ASN A 71 -2.23 -1.84 -7.44
N ARG A 72 -2.28 -3.17 -7.32
CA ARG A 72 -3.31 -3.99 -8.00
C ARG A 72 -4.71 -3.70 -7.48
N GLU A 73 -4.91 -3.62 -6.16
CA GLU A 73 -6.21 -3.27 -5.57
C GLU A 73 -6.66 -1.86 -5.97
N PHE A 74 -5.72 -0.90 -6.02
CA PHE A 74 -6.00 0.45 -6.47
C PHE A 74 -6.42 0.48 -7.95
N LEU A 75 -5.68 -0.20 -8.83
CA LEU A 75 -6.04 -0.34 -10.24
C LEU A 75 -7.40 -1.02 -10.42
N LYS A 76 -7.66 -2.10 -9.66
CA LYS A 76 -8.95 -2.80 -9.66
C LYS A 76 -10.09 -1.88 -9.24
N SER A 77 -9.86 -0.99 -8.27
CA SER A 77 -10.85 -0.02 -7.82
C SER A 77 -11.18 1.07 -8.86
N GLY A 78 -10.22 1.42 -9.73
CA GLY A 78 -10.38 2.48 -10.73
C GLY A 78 -10.84 2.00 -12.10
N LEU A 79 -10.34 0.84 -12.58
CA LEU A 79 -10.55 0.36 -13.95
C LEU A 79 -11.63 -0.71 -14.09
N PHE A 80 -11.88 -1.50 -13.04
CA PHE A 80 -12.82 -2.64 -13.07
C PHE A 80 -13.98 -2.44 -12.09
N SER A 81 -14.39 -1.18 -11.90
CA SER A 81 -15.50 -0.80 -11.01
C SER A 81 -16.86 -1.25 -11.54
#